data_AF-A0A552ERL6-F1
#
_entry.id   AF-A0A552ERL6-F1
#
_cell.length_a   1.000
_cell.length_b   1.000
_cell.length_c   1.000
_cell.angle_alpha   90.00
_cell.angle_beta   90.00
_cell.angle_gamma   90.00
#
_symmetry.space_group_name_H-M   'P 1'
#
loop_
_entity.id
_entity.type
_entity.pdbx_description
1 polymer ?
#
loop_
_entity_poly.entity_id
_entity_poly.type
_entity_poly.pdbx_seq_one_letter_code
_entity_poly.pdbx_strand_id
1 'polypeptide(L)'
;MKDTVQLTQLELVLLQLVEKGKGKWSWYELANALSRRDVPREPDMMTVLKNLCQRGLVKRYVEKESPRDRWELTSKGEALLKNS
;
A
#
# COMPACT_ATOMS: atom_id res chain seq x y z
N MET A 1 -23.80 -11.29 -2.23
CA MET A 1 -23.29 -10.46 -1.13
C MET A 1 -22.11 -9.67 -1.68
N LYS A 2 -22.15 -8.34 -1.67
CA LYS A 2 -20.94 -7.56 -1.95
C LYS A 2 -20.10 -7.67 -0.69
N ASP A 3 -19.02 -8.44 -0.72
CA ASP A 3 -18.03 -8.40 0.37
C ASP A 3 -17.48 -6.98 0.43
N THR A 4 -18.00 -6.18 1.34
CA THR A 4 -17.51 -4.83 1.59
C THR A 4 -16.15 -5.00 2.23
N VAL A 5 -15.11 -4.85 1.40
CA VAL A 5 -13.73 -4.94 1.84
C VAL A 5 -13.46 -3.77 2.79
N GLN A 6 -13.61 -3.99 4.10
CA GLN A 6 -13.25 -2.99 5.10
C GLN A 6 -11.73 -2.89 5.19
N LEU A 7 -11.23 -1.66 5.17
CA LEU A 7 -9.82 -1.35 5.40
C LEU A 7 -9.65 -0.88 6.84
N THR A 8 -8.55 -1.30 7.47
CA THR A 8 -8.09 -0.60 8.69
C THR A 8 -7.60 0.80 8.33
N GLN A 9 -7.48 1.68 9.33
CA GLN A 9 -6.92 3.02 9.13
C GLN A 9 -5.50 2.96 8.53
N LEU A 10 -4.67 2.02 9.00
CA LEU A 10 -3.31 1.83 8.49
C LEU A 10 -3.32 1.34 7.03
N GLU A 11 -4.19 0.39 6.68
CA GLU A 11 -4.36 -0.08 5.30
C GLU A 11 -4.78 1.04 4.36
N LEU A 12 -5.77 1.85 4.76
CA LEU A 12 -6.24 2.99 3.98
C LEU A 12 -5.10 3.99 3.74
N VAL A 13 -4.38 4.35 4.81
CA VAL A 13 -3.26 5.29 4.70
C VAL A 13 -2.14 4.73 3.81
N LEU A 14 -1.85 3.44 3.88
CA LEU A 14 -0.85 2.83 3.01
C LEU A 14 -1.28 2.81 1.54
N LEU A 15 -2.55 2.54 1.24
CA LEU A 15 -3.06 2.64 -0.14
C LEU A 15 -2.92 4.07 -0.69
N GLN A 16 -3.25 5.09 0.12
CA GLN A 16 -3.05 6.50 -0.26
C GLN A 16 -1.58 6.85 -0.50
N LEU A 17 -0.66 6.30 0.31
CA LEU A 17 0.77 6.53 0.14
C LEU A 17 1.31 5.82 -1.12
N VAL A 18 0.86 4.61 -1.40
CA VAL A 18 1.20 3.88 -2.62
C VAL A 18 0.68 4.61 -3.87
N GLU A 19 -0.57 5.10 -3.82
CA GLU A 19 -1.14 5.94 -4.88
C GLU A 19 -0.28 7.19 -5.13
N LYS A 20 0.07 7.92 -4.06
CA LYS A 20 0.91 9.10 -4.13
C LYS A 20 2.29 8.81 -4.74
N GLY A 21 2.84 7.64 -4.45
CA GLY A 21 4.11 7.17 -4.99
C GLY A 21 4.06 6.81 -6.48
N LYS A 22 2.88 6.54 -7.06
CA LYS A 22 2.67 6.21 -8.49
C LYS A 22 3.64 5.15 -9.02
N GLY A 23 3.84 4.07 -8.26
CA GLY A 23 4.78 2.99 -8.63
C GLY A 23 6.26 3.32 -8.45
N LYS A 24 6.61 4.53 -8.01
CA LYS A 24 8.01 4.97 -7.89
C LYS A 24 8.58 4.82 -6.48
N TRP A 25 7.74 4.55 -5.48
CA TRP A 25 8.18 4.45 -4.09
C TRP A 25 8.48 3.00 -3.72
N SER A 26 9.65 2.80 -3.11
CA SER A 26 10.01 1.56 -2.44
C SER A 26 9.43 1.51 -1.04
N TRP A 27 9.65 0.38 -0.35
CA TRP A 27 9.30 0.26 1.06
C TRP A 27 9.91 1.39 1.91
N TYR A 28 11.11 1.88 1.55
CA TYR A 28 11.78 2.92 2.31
C TYR A 28 11.08 4.28 2.19
N GLU A 29 10.71 4.71 0.98
CA GLU A 29 9.97 5.96 0.80
C GLU A 29 8.57 5.88 1.44
N LEU A 30 7.92 4.70 1.40
CA LEU A 30 6.66 4.45 2.09
C LEU A 30 6.81 4.56 3.62
N ALA A 31 7.82 3.92 4.20
CA ALA A 31 8.08 3.98 5.64
C ALA A 31 8.36 5.42 6.11
N ASN A 32 9.18 6.16 5.35
CA ASN A 32 9.47 7.55 5.63
C ASN A 32 8.21 8.43 5.55
N ALA A 33 7.35 8.22 4.55
CA ALA A 33 6.09 8.97 4.44
C ALA A 33 5.09 8.59 5.54
N LEU A 34 5.03 7.31 5.93
CA LEU A 34 4.20 6.82 7.03
C LEU A 34 4.66 7.36 8.38
N SER A 35 5.97 7.52 8.59
CA SER A 35 6.55 8.04 9.85
C SER A 35 5.97 9.38 10.29
N ARG A 36 5.52 10.20 9.33
CA ARG A 36 4.96 11.54 9.54
C ARG A 36 3.45 11.56 9.79
N ARG A 37 2.80 10.39 9.82
CA ARG A 37 1.37 10.26 10.05
C ARG A 37 1.09 9.66 11.42
N ASP A 38 0.08 10.21 12.08
CA ASP A 38 -0.46 9.67 13.32
C ASP A 38 -1.45 8.54 13.00
N VAL A 39 -0.91 7.32 12.95
CA VAL A 39 -1.65 6.09 12.64
C VAL A 39 -1.11 4.94 13.49
N PRO A 40 -1.93 3.91 13.76
CA PRO A 40 -1.47 2.69 14.43
C PRO A 40 -0.25 2.10 13.73
N ARG A 41 0.69 1.56 14.52
CA ARG A 41 1.94 0.94 14.02
C ARG A 41 1.94 -0.58 14.10
N GLU A 42 0.83 -1.16 14.54
CA GLU A 42 0.63 -2.60 14.63
C GLU A 42 -0.58 -3.03 13.78
N PRO A 43 -0.44 -4.07 12.94
CA PRO A 43 0.80 -4.76 12.59
C PRO A 43 1.77 -3.84 11.82
N ASP A 44 3.03 -4.26 11.67
CA ASP A 44 4.03 -3.46 10.97
C ASP A 44 3.66 -3.21 9.50
N MET A 45 4.19 -2.12 8.93
CA MET A 45 3.88 -1.68 7.57
C MET A 45 4.10 -2.77 6.52
N MET A 46 5.17 -3.56 6.63
CA MET A 46 5.50 -4.57 5.63
C MET A 46 4.50 -5.73 5.68
N THR A 47 4.06 -6.13 6.87
CA THR A 47 2.97 -7.10 7.04
C THR A 47 1.68 -6.60 6.37
N VAL A 48 1.32 -5.33 6.58
CA VAL A 48 0.14 -4.75 5.94
C VAL A 48 0.28 -4.72 4.41
N LEU A 49 1.43 -4.28 3.88
CA LEU A 49 1.67 -4.25 2.43
C LEU A 49 1.59 -5.64 1.80
N LYS A 50 2.11 -6.68 2.47
CA LYS A 50 1.98 -8.07 2.02
C LYS A 50 0.51 -8.52 1.98
N ASN A 51 -0.27 -8.19 3.01
CA ASN A 51 -1.71 -8.53 3.06
C ASN A 51 -2.49 -7.81 1.95
N LEU A 52 -2.21 -6.52 1.72
CA LEU A 52 -2.78 -5.76 0.61
C LEU A 52 -2.41 -6.36 -0.75
N CYS A 53 -1.19 -6.87 -0.89
CA CYS A 53 -0.73 -7.57 -2.10
C CYS A 53 -1.49 -8.89 -2.30
N GLN A 54 -1.65 -9.70 -1.25
CA GLN A 54 -2.44 -10.94 -1.29
C GLN A 54 -3.91 -10.68 -1.64
N ARG A 55 -4.47 -9.56 -1.18
CA ARG A 55 -5.84 -9.11 -1.53
C ARG A 55 -5.95 -8.55 -2.96
N GLY A 56 -4.82 -8.42 -3.67
CA GLY A 56 -4.74 -7.88 -5.02
C GLY A 56 -5.00 -6.38 -5.09
N LEU A 57 -4.77 -5.63 -4.01
CA LEU A 57 -4.99 -4.17 -3.96
C LEU A 57 -3.74 -3.39 -4.36
N VAL A 58 -2.56 -3.97 -4.08
CA VAL A 58 -1.26 -3.45 -4.54
C VAL A 58 -0.50 -4.56 -5.24
N LYS A 59 0.48 -4.18 -6.05
CA LYS A 59 1.50 -5.08 -6.59
C LYS A 59 2.88 -4.60 -6.16
N ARG A 60 3.76 -5.56 -5.91
CA ARG A 60 5.19 -5.34 -5.66
C ARG A 60 5.99 -5.84 -6.84
N TYR A 61 6.98 -5.07 -7.29
CA TYR A 61 7.96 -5.51 -8.26
C TYR A 61 9.35 -5.02 -7.87
N VAL A 62 10.39 -5.69 -8.35
CA VAL A 62 11.78 -5.28 -8.18
C VAL A 62 12.33 -5.01 -9.58
N GLU A 63 12.91 -3.84 -9.78
CA GLU A 63 13.51 -3.47 -11.07
C GLU A 63 14.79 -4.29 -11.30
N LYS A 64 15.05 -4.69 -12.55
CA LYS A 64 16.16 -5.61 -12.88
C LYS A 64 17.56 -5.06 -12.50
N GLU A 65 17.69 -3.74 -12.43
CA GLU A 65 18.96 -3.02 -12.16
C GLU A 65 18.98 -2.34 -10.78
N SER A 66 17.94 -2.51 -9.97
CA SER A 66 17.84 -1.88 -8.66
C SER A 66 17.38 -2.89 -7.62
N PRO A 67 18.08 -3.02 -6.48
CA PRO A 67 17.64 -3.90 -5.40
C PRO A 67 16.38 -3.37 -4.69
N ARG A 68 15.91 -2.17 -5.04
CA ARG A 68 14.74 -1.54 -4.41
C ARG A 68 13.47 -2.09 -5.02
N ASP A 69 12.54 -2.46 -4.15
CA ASP A 69 11.20 -2.79 -4.58
C ASP A 69 10.43 -1.53 -4.96
N ARG A 70 9.32 -1.72 -5.64
CA ARG A 70 8.36 -0.71 -6.03
C ARG A 70 6.98 -1.22 -5.72
N TRP A 71 6.15 -0.33 -5.20
CA TRP A 71 4.77 -0.62 -4.86
C TRP A 71 3.85 0.27 -5.67
N GLU A 72 2.83 -0.34 -6.26
CA GLU A 72 1.86 0.33 -7.12
C GLU A 72 0.46 -0.21 -6.81
N LEU A 73 -0.56 0.64 -6.95
CA LEU A 73 -1.95 0.18 -6.87
C LEU A 73 -2.26 -0.73 -8.07
N THR A 74 -3.17 -1.66 -7.85
CA THR A 74 -3.87 -2.32 -8.95
C THR A 74 -5.14 -1.55 -9.27
N SER A 75 -5.78 -1.84 -10.40
CA SER A 75 -7.10 -1.27 -10.72
C SER A 75 -8.14 -1.55 -9.63
N LYS A 76 -8.04 -2.69 -8.93
CA LYS A 76 -8.88 -3.04 -7.77
C LYS A 76 -8.59 -2.13 -6.58
N GLY A 77 -7.31 -1.88 -6.28
CA GLY A 77 -6.89 -0.95 -5.23
C GLY A 77 -7.35 0.48 -5.49
N GLU A 78 -7.19 0.97 -6.72
CA GLU A 78 -7.66 2.30 -7.14
C GLU A 78 -9.18 2.44 -7.01
N ALA A 79 -9.94 1.45 -7.49
CA ALA A 79 -11.39 1.48 -7.41
C ALA A 79 -11.87 1.46 -5.96
N LEU A 80 -11.20 0.70 -5.09
CA LEU A 80 -11.53 0.65 -3.67
C LEU A 80 -11.22 2.00 -2.99
N LEU A 81 -10.05 2.58 -3.25
CA LEU A 81 -9.62 3.84 -2.65
C LEU A 81 -10.54 5.01 -3.02
N LYS A 82 -11.03 5.07 -4.26
CA LYS A 82 -12.00 6.09 -4.71
C LYS A 82 -13.37 6.01 -4.03
N ASN A 83 -13.69 4.86 -3.44
CA ASN A 83 -14.96 4.59 -2.76
C ASN A 83 -14.81 4.49 -1.23
N SER A 84 -13.63 4.81 -0.68
CA SER A 84 -13.29 4.72 0.74
C SER A 84 -13.40 6.06 1.46
#